data_AF-A0A920MGR1-F1
#
_entry.id   AF-A0A920MGR1-F1
#
_cell.length_a   1.000
_cell.length_b   1.000
_cell.length_c   1.000
_cell.angle_alpha   90.00
_cell.angle_beta   90.00
_cell.angle_gamma   90.00
#
_symmetry.space_group_name_H-M   'P 1'
#
loop_
_entity.id
_entity.type
_entity.pdbx_description
1 polymer ?
#
loop_
_entity_poly.entity_id
_entity_poly.type
_entity_poly.pdbx_seq_one_letter_code
_entity_poly.pdbx_strand_id
1 'polypeptide(L)' 'MIRKTLFEKINNVKNITMIDLYADWCVACKELEKYTFTDPRVEKILSKINLVKYDFTKTSEDSQLFYQK' A
#
# COMPACT_ATOMS: atom_id res chain seq x y z
N MET A 1 -9.55 -14.98 2.26
CA MET A 1 -8.58 -15.13 3.37
C MET A 1 -7.72 -13.87 3.58
N ILE A 2 -7.28 -13.18 2.52
CA ILE A 2 -6.44 -11.96 2.58
C ILE A 2 -7.11 -10.81 3.39
N ARG A 3 -8.43 -10.65 3.23
CA ARG A 3 -9.23 -9.59 3.88
C ARG A 3 -9.09 -9.56 5.42
N LYS A 4 -8.97 -10.71 6.10
CA LYS A 4 -8.95 -10.77 7.57
C LYS A 4 -7.65 -10.21 8.17
N THR A 5 -6.52 -10.55 7.56
CA THR A 5 -5.18 -10.11 8.02
C THR A 5 -4.97 -8.61 7.85
N LEU A 6 -5.57 -8.00 6.82
CA LEU A 6 -5.52 -6.55 6.60
C LEU A 6 -6.32 -5.82 7.69
N PHE A 7 -7.55 -6.24 7.96
CA PHE A 7 -8.38 -5.63 9.00
C PHE A 7 -7.81 -5.84 10.41
N GLU A 8 -7.17 -6.97 10.70
CA GLU A 8 -6.46 -7.19 11.98
C GLU A 8 -5.31 -6.19 12.17
N LYS A 9 -4.56 -5.88 11.10
CA LYS A 9 -3.50 -4.86 11.12
C LYS A 9 -4.03 -3.42 11.21
N ILE A 10 -5.31 -3.18 10.98
CA ILE A 10 -5.91 -1.83 11.00
C ILE A 10 -6.71 -1.60 12.30
N ASN A 11 -7.43 -2.60 12.79
CA ASN A 11 -8.46 -2.43 13.83
C ASN A 11 -7.91 -2.17 15.25
N ASN A 12 -6.60 -2.25 15.48
CA ASN A 12 -5.97 -1.99 16.79
C ASN A 12 -4.92 -0.88 16.76
N VAL A 13 -4.91 -0.07 15.70
CA VAL A 13 -3.89 0.93 15.44
C VAL A 13 -4.44 2.31 15.81
N LYS A 14 -3.80 2.98 16.78
CA LYS A 14 -4.18 4.33 17.23
C LYS A 14 -3.61 5.45 16.35
N ASN A 15 -2.60 5.11 15.54
CA ASN A 15 -1.94 6.00 14.59
C ASN A 15 -2.57 5.87 13.19
N ILE A 16 -2.33 6.88 12.35
CA ILE A 16 -2.79 6.88 10.96
C ILE A 16 -2.25 5.64 10.25
N THR A 17 -3.12 4.96 9.49
CA THR A 17 -2.72 3.85 8.62
C THR A 17 -2.74 4.32 7.17
N MET A 18 -1.64 4.08 6.46
CA MET A 18 -1.54 4.30 5.01
C MET A 18 -1.45 2.95 4.31
N ILE A 19 -2.25 2.75 3.27
CA ILE A 19 -2.23 1.54 2.46
C ILE A 19 -1.51 1.86 1.15
N ASP A 20 -0.38 1.21 0.92
CA ASP A 20 0.37 1.24 -0.33
C ASP A 20 -0.13 0.11 -1.24
N LEU A 21 -0.84 0.47 -2.31
CA LEU A 21 -1.36 -0.48 -3.29
C LEU A 21 -0.30 -0.69 -4.38
N TYR A 22 0.24 -1.91 -4.46
CA TYR A 22 1.33 -2.26 -5.35
C TYR A 22 0.93 -3.34 -6.36
N ALA A 23 1.45 -3.24 -7.58
CA ALA A 23 1.43 -4.32 -8.55
C ALA A 23 2.69 -4.35 -9.43
N ASP A 24 3.11 -5.52 -9.90
CA ASP A 24 4.32 -5.67 -10.72
C ASP A 24 4.23 -4.93 -12.08
N TRP A 25 3.02 -4.75 -12.60
CA TRP A 25 2.76 -4.01 -13.84
C TRP A 25 2.56 -2.50 -13.60
N CYS A 26 2.58 -2.03 -12.36
CA CYS A 26 2.40 -0.62 -12.02
C CYS A 26 3.72 0.15 -12.10
N VAL A 27 3.91 0.94 -13.18
CA VAL A 27 5.12 1.75 -13.38
C VAL A 27 5.27 2.83 -12.29
N ALA A 28 4.20 3.54 -11.97
CA ALA A 28 4.21 4.58 -10.94
C ALA A 28 4.59 4.03 -9.55
N CYS A 29 4.17 2.80 -9.23
CA CYS A 29 4.52 2.15 -7.97
C CYS A 29 6.04 1.95 -7.86
N LYS A 30 6.69 1.53 -8.95
CA LYS A 30 8.16 1.35 -8.99
C LYS A 30 8.90 2.68 -8.86
N GLU A 31 8.35 3.77 -9.43
CA GLU A 31 8.92 5.10 -9.26
C GLU A 31 8.82 5.60 -7.82
N LEU A 32 7.68 5.39 -7.16
CA LEU A 32 7.50 5.70 -5.74
C LEU A 32 8.51 4.95 -4.88
N GLU A 33 8.68 3.65 -5.10
CA GLU A 33 9.67 2.83 -4.37
C GLU A 33 11.10 3.33 -4.59
N LYS A 34 11.45 3.69 -5.82
CA LYS A 34 12.81 4.05 -6.18
C LYS A 34 13.21 5.45 -5.73
N TYR A 35 12.30 6.42 -5.82
CA TYR A 35 12.64 7.84 -5.66
C TYR A 35 11.94 8.52 -4.48
N THR A 36 10.74 8.08 -4.10
CA THR A 36 9.93 8.75 -3.06
C THR A 36 10.11 8.09 -1.71
N PHE A 37 9.92 6.77 -1.61
CA PHE A 37 9.97 6.05 -0.34
C PHE A 37 11.40 5.88 0.21
N THR A 38 12.41 5.97 -0.67
CA THR A 38 13.83 6.00 -0.32
C THR A 38 14.32 7.39 0.08
N ASP A 39 13.52 8.45 -0.11
CA ASP A 39 13.89 9.79 0.35
C ASP A 39 13.85 9.84 1.89
N PRO A 40 14.95 10.21 2.56
CA PRO A 40 15.02 10.23 4.02
C PRO A 40 13.94 11.09 4.70
N ARG A 41 13.44 12.13 4.01
CA ARG A 41 12.36 13.00 4.51
C ARG A 41 11.04 12.24 4.55
N VAL A 42 10.78 11.40 3.54
CA VAL A 42 9.58 10.59 3.43
C VAL A 42 9.67 9.40 4.39
N GLU A 43 10.80 8.70 4.42
CA GLU A 43 11.04 7.57 5.34
C GLU A 43 10.79 7.96 6.80
N LYS A 44 11.26 9.14 7.23
CA LYS A 44 11.05 9.67 8.59
C LYS A 44 9.57 9.90 8.94
N ILE A 45 8.73 10.20 7.95
CA ILE A 45 7.29 10.37 8.14
C ILE A 45 6.63 8.99 8.16
N LEU A 46 6.99 8.13 7.21
CA LEU A 46 6.45 6.78 7.09
C LEU A 46 6.75 5.92 8.33
N SER A 47 7.88 6.15 9.00
CA SER A 47 8.24 5.44 10.24
C SER A 47 7.33 5.76 11.44
N LYS A 48 6.46 6.78 11.34
CA LYS A 48 5.54 7.20 12.41
C LYS A 48 4.11 6.71 12.20
N ILE A 49 3.80 6.19 11.02
CA ILE A 49 2.48 5.71 10.65
C ILE A 49 2.52 4.20 10.47
N ASN A 50 1.35 3.56 10.51
CA ASN A 50 1.24 2.15 10.16
C ASN A 50 1.18 2.03 8.64
N LEU A 51 2.28 1.69 8.00
CA LEU A 51 2.34 1.48 6.55
C LEU A 51 2.04 0.03 6.21
N VAL A 52 1.00 -0.20 5.42
CA VAL A 52 0.60 -1.54 4.97
C VAL A 52 0.70 -1.62 3.45
N LYS A 53 1.59 -2.47 2.96
CA LYS A 53 1.69 -2.77 1.52
C LYS A 53 0.72 -3.90 1.14
N TYR A 54 -0.06 -3.67 0.09
CA TYR A 54 -0.99 -4.64 -0.46
C TYR A 54 -0.65 -4.91 -1.92
N ASP A 55 -0.16 -6.12 -2.19
CA ASP A 55 0.13 -6.60 -3.54
C ASP A 55 -1.15 -7.12 -4.19
N PHE A 56 -1.54 -6.48 -5.29
CA PHE A 56 -2.72 -6.85 -6.08
C PHE A 56 -2.37 -7.33 -7.50
N THR A 57 -1.11 -7.72 -7.73
CA THR A 57 -0.57 -8.15 -9.04
C THR A 57 -1.42 -9.24 -9.71
N LYS A 58 -1.90 -10.22 -8.95
CA LYS A 58 -2.64 -11.40 -9.47
C LYS A 58 -4.13 -11.40 -9.15
N THR A 59 -4.69 -10.26 -8.75
CA THR A 59 -6.10 -10.22 -8.33
C THR A 59 -7.00 -10.38 -9.54
N SER A 60 -7.85 -11.41 -9.51
CA SER A 60 -8.81 -11.76 -10.56
C SER A 60 -9.73 -10.59 -10.93
N GLU A 61 -10.33 -10.67 -12.12
CA GLU A 61 -11.11 -9.65 -12.85
C GLU A 61 -12.10 -8.78 -12.02
N ASP A 62 -12.51 -9.19 -10.82
CA ASP A 62 -13.30 -8.40 -9.86
C ASP A 62 -12.61 -7.14 -9.31
N SER A 63 -11.33 -6.91 -9.60
CA SER A 63 -10.62 -5.69 -9.16
C SER A 63 -10.73 -4.52 -10.14
N GLN A 64 -11.47 -4.66 -11.25
CA GLN A 64 -11.74 -3.57 -12.22
C GLN A 64 -12.41 -2.33 -11.59
N LEU A 65 -12.92 -2.42 -10.36
CA LEU A 65 -13.53 -1.31 -9.63
C LEU A 65 -12.52 -0.27 -9.08
N PHE A 66 -11.22 -0.56 -9.00
CA PHE A 66 -10.20 0.44 -8.64
C PHE A 66 -9.63 1.19 -9.86
N TYR A 67 -9.94 0.77 -11.09
CA TYR A 67 -9.34 1.29 -12.33
C TYR A 67 -10.16 2.36 -13.03
N GLN A 68 -11.32 2.75 -12.49
CA GLN A 68 -12.20 3.71 -13.14
C GLN A 68 -12.37 4.96 -12.28
N LYS A 69 -11.42 5.86 -12.43
CA LYS A 69 -11.73 7.29 -12.42
C LYS A 69 -10.85 8.02 -13.41
#